data_AF-A0A560D4Q4-F1
#
_entry.id   AF-A0A560D4Q4-F1
#
_cell.length_a   1.000
_cell.length_b   1.000
_cell.length_c   1.000
_cell.angle_alpha   90.00
_cell.angle_beta   90.00
_cell.angle_gamma   90.00
#
_symmetry.space_group_name_H-M   'P 1'
#
loop_
_entity.id
_entity.type
_entity.pdbx_description
1 polymer ?
#
loop_
_entity_poly.entity_id
_entity_poly.type
_entity_poly.pdbx_seq_one_letter_code
_entity_poly.pdbx_strand_id
1 'polypeptide(L)'
;MPIEKAPIHAPCYLQPAEVNAILAPPDRSTIEGQRDHALFSFLYNAGARIQEALDVCPRAIRFESPTCVRLYGKGRKEPLSPLWPETVSLLRSQLMQQPRTDDEPIFVNRYGVPLGVGCRY
;
A
#
# COMPACT_ATOMS: atom_id res chain seq x y z
N MET A 1 -35.36 -10.96 -18.41
CA MET A 1 -35.69 -9.92 -17.40
C MET A 1 -34.60 -9.96 -16.32
N PRO A 2 -34.21 -8.80 -15.75
CA PRO A 2 -32.81 -8.42 -15.52
C PRO A 2 -32.22 -8.96 -14.22
N ILE A 3 -30.91 -9.22 -14.25
CA ILE A 3 -30.10 -9.67 -13.11
C ILE A 3 -29.94 -8.47 -12.17
N GLU A 4 -30.48 -8.62 -10.96
CA GLU A 4 -30.44 -7.64 -9.88
C GLU A 4 -28.98 -7.31 -9.55
N LYS A 5 -28.59 -6.05 -9.76
CA LYS A 5 -27.23 -5.57 -9.44
C LYS A 5 -27.10 -5.51 -7.92
N ALA A 6 -26.28 -6.40 -7.35
CA ALA A 6 -25.92 -6.38 -5.94
C ALA A 6 -25.40 -4.98 -5.52
N PRO A 7 -25.75 -4.50 -4.32
CA PRO A 7 -25.44 -3.15 -3.89
C PRO A 7 -23.92 -2.96 -3.83
N ILE A 8 -23.45 -1.96 -4.58
CA ILE A 8 -22.08 -1.46 -4.55
C ILE A 8 -21.80 -1.11 -3.09
N HIS A 9 -20.93 -1.87 -2.42
CA HIS A 9 -20.44 -1.49 -1.10
C HIS A 9 -19.78 -0.13 -1.26
N ALA A 10 -20.42 0.89 -0.68
CA ALA A 10 -19.79 2.19 -0.50
C ALA A 10 -18.46 1.94 0.25
N PRO A 11 -17.37 2.63 -0.13
CA PRO A 11 -16.13 2.52 0.63
C PRO A 11 -16.42 2.90 2.08
N CYS A 12 -16.35 1.91 2.98
CA CYS A 12 -16.47 2.11 4.41
C CYS A 12 -15.31 3.01 4.84
N TYR A 13 -15.62 4.28 5.13
CA TYR A 13 -14.66 5.17 5.77
C TYR A 13 -14.47 4.68 7.20
N LEU A 14 -13.30 4.10 7.48
CA LEU A 14 -12.90 3.71 8.83
C LEU A 14 -12.75 4.96 9.69
N GLN A 15 -13.43 4.98 10.83
CA GLN A 15 -13.28 6.03 11.83
C GLN A 15 -11.87 5.96 12.46
N PRO A 16 -11.31 7.07 12.98
CA PRO A 16 -9.97 7.08 13.59
C PRO A 16 -9.75 6.02 14.68
N ALA A 17 -10.81 5.66 15.42
CA ALA A 17 -10.77 4.60 16.42
C ALA A 17 -10.74 3.18 15.81
N GLU A 18 -11.39 2.97 14.66
CA GLU A 18 -11.38 1.69 13.93
C GLU A 18 -10.05 1.49 13.21
N VAL A 19 -9.45 2.58 12.72
CA VAL A 19 -8.06 2.63 12.27
C VAL A 19 -7.12 2.25 13.41
N ASN A 20 -7.28 2.80 14.62
CA ASN A 20 -6.48 2.40 15.79
C ASN A 20 -6.69 0.94 16.23
N ALA A 21 -7.87 0.35 16.00
CA ALA A 21 -8.15 -1.05 16.33
C ALA A 21 -7.60 -2.04 15.28
N ILE A 22 -7.60 -1.66 13.99
CA ILE A 22 -6.87 -2.38 12.93
C ILE A 22 -5.36 -2.22 13.13
N LEU A 23 -4.93 -1.03 13.57
CA LEU A 23 -3.58 -0.71 14.00
C LEU A 23 -3.32 -1.09 15.46
N ALA A 24 -4.03 -2.07 16.05
CA ALA A 24 -3.53 -2.73 17.25
C ALA A 24 -2.08 -3.11 16.92
N PRO A 25 -1.08 -2.43 17.52
CA PRO A 25 0.16 -2.21 16.81
C PRO A 25 0.77 -3.57 16.51
N PRO A 26 0.98 -3.92 15.23
CA PRO A 26 1.79 -5.09 14.94
C PRO A 26 3.12 -4.85 15.63
N ASP A 27 3.68 -5.89 16.25
CA ASP A 27 4.88 -5.72 17.07
C ASP A 27 6.00 -5.09 16.25
N ARG A 28 6.18 -3.77 16.43
CA ARG A 28 7.13 -2.96 15.68
C ARG A 28 8.57 -3.30 16.06
N SER A 29 8.79 -4.16 17.06
CA SER A 29 10.10 -4.74 17.34
C SER A 29 10.51 -5.78 16.30
N THR A 30 9.56 -6.30 15.50
CA THR A 30 9.81 -7.27 14.43
C THR A 30 9.79 -6.63 13.04
N ILE A 31 10.55 -7.19 12.11
CA ILE A 31 10.60 -6.74 10.71
C ILE A 31 9.23 -6.91 10.05
N GLU A 32 8.54 -8.02 10.33
CA GLU A 32 7.19 -8.28 9.85
C GLU A 32 6.20 -7.22 10.35
N GLY A 33 6.27 -6.84 11.62
CA GLY A 33 5.36 -5.83 12.17
C GLY A 33 5.60 -4.43 11.62
N GLN A 34 6.86 -4.07 11.35
CA GLN A 34 7.20 -2.80 10.68
C GLN A 34 6.70 -2.76 9.24
N ARG A 35 6.84 -3.88 8.50
CA ARG A 35 6.29 -4.02 7.14
C ARG A 35 4.78 -3.85 7.12
N ASP A 36 4.08 -4.56 8.00
CA ASP A 36 2.61 -4.55 8.04
C ASP A 36 2.08 -3.16 8.44
N HIS A 37 2.77 -2.49 9.36
CA HIS A 37 2.48 -1.09 9.70
C HIS A 37 2.65 -0.15 8.51
N ALA A 38 3.75 -0.28 7.75
CA ALA A 38 3.99 0.52 6.55
C ALA A 38 2.93 0.23 5.45
N LEU A 39 2.53 -1.04 5.29
CA LEU A 39 1.51 -1.46 4.34
C LEU A 39 0.14 -0.87 4.69
N PHE A 40 -0.30 -0.96 5.95
CA PHE A 40 -1.57 -0.38 6.39
C PHE A 40 -1.57 1.15 6.28
N SER A 41 -0.46 1.79 6.64
CA SER A 41 -0.31 3.25 6.47
C SER A 41 -0.43 3.66 5.01
N PHE A 42 0.20 2.91 4.10
CA PHE A 42 0.12 3.16 2.66
C PHE A 42 -1.30 2.95 2.11
N LEU A 43 -1.96 1.85 2.47
CA LEU A 43 -3.35 1.56 2.07
C LEU A 43 -4.29 2.68 2.48
N TYR A 44 -4.17 3.13 3.74
CA TYR A 44 -4.99 4.20 4.29
C TYR A 44 -4.71 5.54 3.60
N ASN A 45 -3.44 5.88 3.39
CA ASN A 45 -3.06 7.16 2.83
C ASN A 45 -3.37 7.27 1.32
N ALA A 46 -3.03 6.25 0.53
CA ALA A 46 -3.19 6.26 -0.91
C ALA A 46 -4.59 5.84 -1.38
N GLY A 47 -5.42 5.28 -0.49
CA GLY A 47 -6.72 4.67 -0.83
C GLY A 47 -6.58 3.45 -1.75
N ALA A 48 -5.42 2.79 -1.73
CA ALA A 48 -5.08 1.69 -2.62
C ALA A 48 -5.86 0.43 -2.25
N ARG A 49 -6.20 -0.41 -3.24
CA ARG A 49 -6.63 -1.78 -2.99
C ARG A 49 -5.45 -2.60 -2.48
N ILE A 50 -5.74 -3.64 -1.69
CA ILE A 50 -4.70 -4.51 -1.14
C ILE A 50 -3.74 -5.05 -2.20
N GLN A 51 -4.23 -5.51 -3.36
CA GLN A 51 -3.35 -5.99 -4.43
C GLN A 51 -2.50 -4.88 -5.05
N GLU A 52 -3.07 -3.69 -5.28
CA GLU A 52 -2.31 -2.54 -5.82
C GLU A 52 -1.19 -2.11 -4.87
N ALA A 53 -1.42 -2.19 -3.56
CA ALA A 53 -0.39 -1.95 -2.56
C ALA A 53 0.66 -3.05 -2.53
N LEU A 54 0.27 -4.33 -2.63
CA LEU A 54 1.23 -5.44 -2.63
C LEU A 54 2.10 -5.50 -3.89
N ASP A 55 1.62 -4.95 -5.01
CA ASP A 55 2.34 -4.86 -6.27
C ASP A 55 3.07 -3.51 -6.44
N VAL A 56 3.06 -2.63 -5.43
CA VAL A 56 3.71 -1.31 -5.54
C VAL A 56 5.23 -1.46 -5.55
N CYS A 57 5.85 -0.85 -6.56
CA CYS A 57 7.30 -0.88 -6.78
C CYS A 57 7.89 0.54 -6.61
N PRO A 58 9.17 0.73 -6.22
CA PRO A 58 9.74 2.05 -5.96
C PRO A 58 9.56 3.06 -7.10
N ARG A 59 9.64 2.60 -8.36
CA ARG A 59 9.36 3.41 -9.56
C ARG A 59 7.99 4.08 -9.58
N ALA A 60 7.02 3.51 -8.88
CA ALA A 60 5.65 3.99 -8.86
C ALA A 60 5.50 5.18 -7.89
N ILE A 61 6.49 5.42 -7.04
CA ILE A 61 6.46 6.45 -6.00
C ILE A 61 7.45 7.55 -6.35
N ARG A 62 6.98 8.80 -6.35
CA ARG A 62 7.84 9.97 -6.30
C ARG A 62 8.09 10.31 -4.83
N PHE A 63 9.33 10.14 -4.39
CA PHE A 63 9.75 10.41 -3.01
C PHE A 63 10.09 11.89 -2.77
N GLU A 64 10.19 12.68 -3.83
CA GLU A 64 10.37 14.14 -3.83
C GLU A 64 9.02 14.87 -3.81
N SER A 65 9.03 16.10 -3.28
CA SER A 65 7.83 16.93 -3.24
C SER A 65 7.37 17.34 -4.65
N PRO A 66 6.06 17.25 -4.97
CA PRO A 66 5.00 16.69 -4.14
C PRO A 66 5.04 15.15 -4.11
N THR A 67 5.07 14.56 -2.92
CA THR A 67 5.14 13.11 -2.78
C THR A 67 3.87 12.45 -3.27
N CYS A 68 3.99 11.50 -4.18
CA CYS A 68 2.83 10.82 -4.74
C CYS A 68 3.15 9.41 -5.25
N VAL A 69 2.12 8.59 -5.39
CA VAL A 69 2.22 7.24 -5.94
C VAL A 69 1.29 7.09 -7.14
N ARG A 70 1.74 6.34 -8.13
CA ARG A 70 0.94 5.91 -9.27
C ARG A 70 0.44 4.50 -9.02
N LEU A 71 -0.86 4.35 -8.82
CA LEU A 71 -1.52 3.05 -8.67
C LEU A 71 -2.05 2.58 -10.03
N TYR A 72 -1.88 1.30 -10.32
CA TYR A 72 -2.33 0.70 -11.56
C TYR A 72 -3.53 -0.22 -11.30
N GLY A 73 -4.72 0.36 -11.27
CA GLY A 73 -5.97 -0.38 -11.17
C GLY A 73 -6.35 -1.06 -12.48
N LYS A 74 -7.02 -2.22 -12.38
CA LYS A 74 -7.48 -3.00 -13.55
C LYS A 74 -8.44 -2.16 -14.41
N GLY A 75 -7.90 -1.57 -15.47
CA GLY A 75 -8.66 -0.85 -16.51
C GLY A 75 -8.72 0.68 -16.39
N ARG A 76 -8.03 1.32 -15.44
CA ARG A 76 -7.97 2.79 -15.37
C ARG A 76 -6.56 3.26 -14.98
N LYS A 77 -6.00 4.19 -15.76
CA LYS A 77 -4.93 5.08 -15.30
C LYS A 77 -5.51 5.89 -14.16
N GLU A 78 -5.25 5.49 -12.92
CA GLU A 78 -5.61 6.30 -11.78
C GLU A 78 -4.66 7.50 -11.68
N PRO A 79 -5.17 8.68 -11.30
CA PRO A 79 -4.34 9.86 -11.09
C PRO A 79 -3.34 9.61 -9.97
N LEU A 80 -2.23 10.36 -9.96
CA LEU A 80 -1.23 10.30 -8.89
C LEU A 80 -1.90 10.55 -7.53
N SER A 81 -1.84 9.57 -6.63
CA SER A 81 -2.33 9.71 -5.25
C SER A 81 -1.28 10.42 -4.40
N PRO A 82 -1.58 11.54 -3.73
CA PRO A 82 -0.63 12.22 -2.87
C PRO A 82 -0.32 11.35 -1.65
N LEU A 83 0.96 11.32 -1.25
CA LEU A 83 1.40 10.63 -0.05
C LEU A 83 1.72 11.61 1.07
N TRP A 84 1.34 11.25 2.30
CA TRP A 84 1.70 12.01 3.50
C TRP A 84 3.18 11.81 3.86
N PRO A 85 3.86 12.83 4.41
CA PRO A 85 5.26 12.73 4.81
C PRO A 85 5.57 11.53 5.72
N GLU A 86 4.65 11.19 6.63
CA GLU A 86 4.77 10.07 7.55
C GLU A 86 4.77 8.72 6.80
N THR A 87 3.89 8.58 5.81
CA THR A 87 3.81 7.37 4.98
C THR A 87 5.07 7.21 4.12
N VAL A 88 5.57 8.32 3.57
CA VAL A 88 6.83 8.33 2.80
C VAL A 88 8.01 7.93 3.68
N SER A 89 8.05 8.39 4.93
CA SER A 89 9.09 8.00 5.91
C SER A 89 9.05 6.49 6.19
N LEU A 90 7.87 5.91 6.36
CA LEU A 90 7.70 4.46 6.54
C LEU A 90 8.16 3.66 5.33
N LEU A 91 7.83 4.11 4.11
CA LEU A 91 8.27 3.48 2.87
C LEU A 91 9.80 3.55 2.70
N ARG A 92 10.41 4.70 3.03
CA ARG A 92 11.87 4.85 3.02
C ARG A 92 12.53 3.93 4.05
N SER A 93 11.98 3.84 5.26
CA SER A 93 12.47 2.93 6.30
C SER A 93 12.42 1.47 5.83
N GLN A 94 11.32 1.07 5.19
CA GLN A 94 11.17 -0.27 4.62
C GLN A 94 12.23 -0.56 3.55
N LEU A 95 12.50 0.38 2.65
CA LEU A 95 13.53 0.25 1.61
C LEU A 95 14.95 0.27 2.15
N MET A 96 15.20 0.93 3.29
CA MET A 96 16.50 0.85 3.97
C MET A 96 16.73 -0.51 4.62
N GLN A 97 15.68 -1.11 5.19
CA GLN A 97 15.76 -2.42 5.85
C GLN A 97 15.85 -3.57 4.84
N GLN A 98 15.09 -3.46 3.75
CA GLN A 98 15.08 -4.42 2.64
C GLN A 98 15.20 -3.64 1.32
N PRO A 99 16.43 -3.36 0.86
CA PRO A 99 16.66 -2.72 -0.43
C PRO A 99 16.00 -3.49 -1.56
N ARG A 100 15.36 -2.75 -2.47
CA ARG A 100 14.66 -3.27 -3.64
C ARG A 100 15.08 -2.52 -4.88
N THR A 101 15.09 -3.23 -6.00
CA THR A 101 15.22 -2.61 -7.31
C THR A 101 13.92 -1.87 -7.65
N ASP A 102 13.99 -0.95 -8.61
CA ASP A 102 12.84 -0.12 -8.97
C ASP A 102 11.64 -0.91 -9.50
N ASP A 103 11.87 -2.12 -10.01
CA ASP A 103 10.88 -3.09 -10.54
C ASP A 103 10.31 -4.03 -9.47
N GLU A 104 10.89 -4.08 -8.28
CA GLU A 104 10.53 -5.07 -7.27
C GLU A 104 9.48 -4.52 -6.29
N PRO A 105 8.51 -5.35 -5.88
CA PRO A 105 7.54 -4.95 -4.88
C PRO A 105 8.19 -4.57 -3.55
N ILE A 106 7.72 -3.46 -2.97
CA ILE A 106 8.20 -2.96 -1.67
C ILE A 106 7.78 -3.90 -0.54
N PHE A 107 6.58 -4.48 -0.63
CA PHE A 107 5.99 -5.33 0.40
C PHE A 107 6.12 -6.82 0.03
N VAL A 108 7.08 -7.48 0.67
CA VAL A 108 7.37 -8.91 0.48
C VAL A 108 7.16 -9.71 1.76
N ASN A 109 7.02 -11.02 1.63
CA ASN A 109 7.04 -11.94 2.75
C ASN A 109 8.46 -12.06 3.34
N ARG A 110 8.59 -12.80 4.46
CA ARG A 110 9.88 -13.02 5.13
C ARG A 110 10.94 -13.75 4.29
N TYR A 111 10.52 -14.40 3.21
CA TYR A 111 11.38 -15.10 2.25
C TYR A 111 11.73 -14.24 1.03
N GLY A 112 11.35 -12.96 1.03
CA GLY A 112 11.61 -12.04 -0.07
C GLY A 112 10.68 -12.21 -1.27
N VAL A 113 9.66 -13.06 -1.16
CA VAL A 113 8.66 -13.29 -2.20
C VAL A 113 7.56 -12.23 -2.08
N PRO A 114 7.11 -11.60 -3.18
CA PRO A 114 5.97 -10.69 -3.16
C PRO A 114 4.77 -11.31 -2.45
N LEU A 115 4.09 -10.49 -1.64
CA LEU A 115 2.82 -10.91 -1.03
C LEU A 115 1.66 -10.94 -2.05
N GLY A 116 1.88 -10.39 -3.25
CA GLY A 116 0.99 -10.42 -4.42
C GLY A 116 1.54 -11.23 -5.60
N VAL A 117 0.86 -11.21 -6.74
CA VAL A 117 1.22 -11.96 -7.96
C VAL A 117 2.28 -11.23 -8.81
N GLY A 118 3.31 -10.65 -8.18
CA GLY A 118 4.46 -10.02 -8.84
C GLY A 118 4.15 -8.74 -9.61
N CYS A 119 5.11 -7.81 -9.63
CA CYS A 119 5.00 -6.54 -10.37
C CYS A 119 4.78 -6.85 -11.86
N ARG A 120 3.58 -6.61 -12.38
CA ARG A 120 3.27 -6.67 -13.81
C ARG A 120 3.24 -5.24 -14.36
N TYR A 121 4.30 -4.90 -15.09
CA TYR A 121 4.51 -3.74 -15.98
C TYR A 121 4.98 -2.42 -15.35
#